data_AF-A0A970D6A5-F1
#
_entry.id   AF-A0A970D6A5-F1
#
_cell.length_a   1.000
_cell.length_b   1.000
_cell.length_c   1.000
_cell.angle_alpha   90.00
_cell.angle_beta   90.00
_cell.angle_gamma   90.00
#
_symmetry.space_group_name_H-M   'P 1'
#
loop_
_entity.id
_entity.type
_entity.pdbx_description
1 polymer ?
#
loop_
_entity_poly.entity_id
_entity_poly.type
_entity_poly.pdbx_seq_one_letter_code
_entity_poly.pdbx_strand_id
1 'polypeptide(L)'
;MAKAFVQFRADETERLEAIRICERLGIDLPTYLRMCITRLVKEKGVPFSMKLDASGNKGIEALKRASLIAEEEGISEMTLDEINAEITAARKQAGS
;
A
#
# COMPACT_ATOMS: atom_id res chain seq x y z
N MET A 1 20.92 7.61 22.84
CA MET A 1 20.90 7.19 21.42
C MET A 1 21.93 8.00 20.65
N ALA A 2 22.74 7.36 19.80
CA ALA A 2 23.73 8.06 19.00
C ALA A 2 23.06 8.89 17.90
N LYS A 3 23.47 10.15 17.73
CA LYS A 3 23.05 10.99 16.61
C LYS A 3 24.05 10.77 15.48
N ALA A 4 23.56 10.50 14.28
CA ALA A 4 24.37 10.43 13.07
C ALA A 4 24.13 11.66 12.21
N PHE A 5 25.20 12.20 11.63
CA PHE A 5 25.12 13.26 10.64
C PHE A 5 25.03 12.65 9.24
N VAL A 6 24.12 13.17 8.40
CA VAL A 6 23.94 12.74 7.02
C VAL A 6 24.05 13.95 6.11
N GLN A 7 24.97 13.88 5.14
CA GLN A 7 25.20 14.94 4.16
C GLN A 7 24.72 14.49 2.78
N PHE A 8 23.96 15.34 2.11
CA PHE A 8 23.47 15.10 0.75
C PHE A 8 24.11 16.08 -0.22
N ARG A 9 24.42 15.61 -1.43
CA ARG A 9 24.72 16.47 -2.58
C ARG A 9 23.45 16.56 -3.42
N ALA A 10 23.06 17.78 -3.77
CA ALA A 10 21.91 18.09 -4.61
C ALA A 10 22.21 19.35 -5.42
N ASP A 11 21.50 19.53 -6.53
CA ASP A 11 21.52 20.80 -7.25
C ASP A 11 20.90 21.91 -6.39
N GLU A 12 21.41 23.13 -6.50
CA GLU A 12 20.93 24.24 -5.68
C GLU A 12 19.47 24.61 -6.01
N THR A 13 19.09 24.53 -7.28
CA THR A 13 17.72 24.85 -7.72
C THR A 13 16.72 23.81 -7.21
N GLU A 14 17.04 22.52 -7.34
CA GLU A 14 16.23 21.42 -6.81
C GLU A 14 16.08 21.51 -5.28
N ARG A 15 17.18 21.84 -4.58
CA ARG A 15 17.16 22.03 -3.13
C ARG A 15 16.23 23.17 -2.73
N LEU A 16 16.29 24.31 -3.41
CA LEU A 16 15.43 25.46 -3.12
C LEU A 16 13.97 25.15 -3.40
N GLU A 17 13.66 24.42 -4.48
CA GLU A 17 12.30 23.99 -4.77
C GLU A 17 11.76 23.04 -3.70
N ALA A 18 12.55 22.03 -3.29
CA ALA A 18 12.17 21.11 -2.24
C ALA A 18 11.89 21.82 -0.91
N ILE A 19 12.69 22.82 -0.53
CA ILE A 19 12.46 23.65 0.65
C ILE A 19 11.10 24.37 0.55
N ARG A 20 10.81 25.02 -0.58
CA ARG A 20 9.53 25.73 -0.77
C ARG A 20 8.32 24.80 -0.68
N ILE A 21 8.42 23.58 -1.21
CA ILE A 21 7.37 22.57 -1.11
C ILE A 21 7.17 22.19 0.36
N CYS A 22 8.24 21.89 1.09
CA CYS A 22 8.17 21.54 2.51
C CYS A 22 7.56 22.67 3.35
N GLU A 23 7.95 23.92 3.12
CA GLU A 23 7.42 25.09 3.82
C GLU A 23 5.92 25.27 3.59
N ARG A 24 5.43 25.07 2.36
CA ARG A 24 3.98 25.08 2.06
C ARG A 24 3.22 23.97 2.78
N LEU A 25 3.88 22.84 3.06
CA LEU A 25 3.33 21.75 3.86
C LEU A 25 3.50 21.98 5.38
N GLY A 26 4.13 23.08 5.81
CA GLY A 26 4.36 23.41 7.21
C GLY A 26 5.49 22.63 7.88
N ILE A 27 6.42 22.07 7.10
CA ILE A 27 7.57 21.30 7.60
C ILE A 27 8.88 21.80 6.99
N ASP A 28 10.01 21.54 7.65
CA ASP A 28 11.33 21.81 7.06
C ASP A 28 11.86 20.60 6.27
N LEU A 29 12.77 20.85 5.33
CA LEU A 29 13.39 19.79 4.51
C LEU A 29 14.06 18.69 5.37
N PRO A 30 14.80 19.00 6.46
CA PRO A 30 15.33 17.98 7.35
C PRO A 30 14.26 17.10 8.00
N THR A 31 13.10 17.64 8.40
CA THR A 31 11.99 16.84 8.94
C THR A 31 11.44 15.88 7.91
N TYR A 32 11.23 16.36 6.69
CA TYR A 32 10.80 15.51 5.57
C TYR A 32 11.77 14.34 5.34
N LEU A 33 13.08 14.60 5.28
CA LEU A 33 14.09 13.55 5.08
C LEU A 33 14.12 12.54 6.24
N ARG A 34 13.95 12.99 7.50
CA ARG A 34 13.82 12.08 8.65
C ARG A 34 12.58 11.19 8.57
N MET A 35 11.46 11.74 8.11
CA MET A 35 10.24 10.97 7.87
C MET A 35 10.47 9.90 6.79
N CYS A 36 11.13 10.26 5.68
CA CYS A 36 11.49 9.33 4.62
C CYS A 36 12.37 8.17 5.13
N ILE A 37 13.40 8.46 5.94
CA ILE A 37 14.26 7.42 6.54
C ILE A 37 13.45 6.51 7.47
N THR A 38 12.59 7.09 8.30
CA THR A 38 11.73 6.33 9.22
C THR A 38 10.78 5.41 8.46
N ARG A 39 10.15 5.93 7.40
CA ARG A 39 9.24 5.16 6.56
C ARG A 39 9.97 4.05 5.83
N LEU A 40 11.17 4.31 5.33
CA LEU A 40 12.00 3.33 4.64
C LEU A 40 12.28 2.11 5.52
N VAL A 41 12.70 2.35 6.77
CA VAL A 41 12.98 1.27 7.72
C VAL A 41 11.71 0.50 8.09
N LYS A 42 10.61 1.21 8.33
CA LYS A 42 9.32 0.62 8.73
C LYS A 42 8.71 -0.25 7.65
N GLU A 43 8.78 0.18 6.39
CA GLU A 43 8.17 -0.51 5.25
C GLU A 43 9.10 -1.44 4.52
N LYS A 44 10.41 -1.41 4.83
CA LYS A 44 11.44 -2.12 4.06
C LYS A 44 11.38 -1.76 2.56
N GLY A 45 11.13 -0.48 2.25
CA GLY A 45 10.94 0.01 0.88
C GLY A 45 11.14 1.52 0.76
N VAL A 46 11.20 2.07 -0.45
CA VAL A 46 11.35 3.53 -0.65
C VAL A 46 10.04 4.27 -0.36
N PRO A 47 10.08 5.49 0.21
CA PRO A 47 8.89 6.27 0.62
C PRO A 47 8.20 6.98 -0.55
N PHE A 48 8.22 6.36 -1.73
CA PHE A 48 7.52 6.81 -2.94
C PHE A 48 7.20 5.58 -3.78
N SER A 49 6.08 5.62 -4.51
CA SER A 49 5.74 4.53 -5.42
C SER A 49 6.63 4.60 -6.67
N MET A 50 7.44 3.58 -6.89
CA MET A 50 8.23 3.44 -8.12
C MET A 50 7.34 2.79 -9.20
N LYS A 51 6.66 3.59 -10.03
CA LYS A 51 5.74 3.06 -11.06
C LYS A 51 5.83 3.86 -12.36
N LEU A 52 5.93 3.16 -13.49
CA LEU A 52 5.64 3.70 -14.83
C LEU A 52 4.13 3.70 -15.07
N ASP A 53 3.44 2.64 -14.61
CA ASP A 53 1.99 2.53 -14.61
C ASP A 53 1.55 2.29 -13.18
N ALA A 54 0.77 3.21 -12.62
CA ALA A 54 0.29 3.13 -11.26
C ALA A 54 -0.79 2.04 -11.10
N SER A 55 -0.45 0.76 -11.32
CA SER A 55 -1.38 -0.35 -11.05
C SER A 55 -1.79 -0.25 -9.59
N GLY A 56 -3.10 -0.19 -9.33
CA GLY A 56 -3.67 0.11 -8.02
C GLY A 56 -3.18 -0.83 -6.92
N ASN A 57 -3.61 -0.57 -5.68
CA ASN A 57 -3.38 -1.47 -4.56
C ASN A 57 -3.70 -2.92 -5.00
N LYS A 58 -2.70 -3.81 -4.98
CA LYS A 58 -2.85 -5.21 -5.41
C LYS A 58 -4.02 -5.91 -4.71
N GLY A 59 -4.32 -5.51 -3.46
CA GLY A 59 -5.50 -6.00 -2.73
C GLY A 59 -6.82 -5.53 -3.34
N ILE A 60 -6.90 -4.28 -3.80
CA ILE A 60 -8.08 -3.76 -4.50
C ILE A 60 -8.25 -4.47 -5.85
N GLU A 61 -7.16 -4.68 -6.58
CA GLU A 61 -7.20 -5.41 -7.85
C GLU A 61 -7.58 -6.89 -7.66
N ALA A 62 -7.10 -7.53 -6.59
CA ALA A 62 -7.51 -8.89 -6.23
C ALA A 62 -8.98 -8.96 -5.84
N LEU A 63 -9.48 -7.99 -5.06
CA LEU A 63 -10.89 -7.90 -4.69
C LEU A 63 -11.79 -7.71 -5.93
N LYS A 64 -11.43 -6.79 -6.83
CA LYS A 64 -12.19 -6.59 -8.09
C LYS A 64 -12.25 -7.87 -8.92
N ARG A 65 -11.13 -8.60 -9.03
CA ARG A 65 -11.11 -9.89 -9.74
C ARG A 65 -11.98 -10.93 -9.05
N ALA A 66 -11.94 -11.02 -7.72
CA ALA A 66 -12.78 -11.93 -6.97
C ALA A 66 -14.27 -11.62 -7.15
N SER A 67 -14.66 -10.34 -7.17
CA SER A 67 -16.03 -9.91 -7.44
C SER A 67 -16.48 -10.29 -8.87
N LEU A 68 -15.63 -10.08 -9.88
CA LEU A 68 -15.95 -10.48 -11.26
C LEU A 68 -16.15 -12.00 -11.38
N ILE A 69 -15.27 -12.79 -10.76
CA ILE A 69 -15.41 -14.25 -10.75
C ILE A 69 -16.71 -14.67 -10.04
N ALA A 70 -17.06 -14.00 -8.94
CA ALA A 70 -18.30 -14.31 -8.22
C ALA A 70 -19.56 -13.99 -9.05
N GLU A 71 -19.55 -12.93 -9.85
CA GLU A 71 -20.62 -12.61 -10.79
C GLU A 71 -20.69 -13.63 -11.95
N GLU A 72 -19.55 -14.00 -12.53
CA GLU A 72 -19.48 -14.98 -13.63
C GLU A 72 -19.98 -16.38 -13.20
N GLU A 73 -19.63 -16.80 -11.99
CA GLU A 73 -20.06 -18.08 -11.41
C GLU A 73 -21.46 -17.99 -10.77
N GLY A 74 -22.09 -16.82 -10.78
CA GLY A 74 -23.44 -16.61 -10.24
C GLY A 74 -23.56 -16.75 -8.71
N ILE A 75 -22.44 -16.64 -7.99
CA ILE A 75 -22.35 -16.76 -6.53
C ILE A 75 -22.28 -15.40 -5.82
N SER A 76 -22.45 -14.30 -6.56
CA SER A 76 -22.36 -12.93 -6.03
C SER A 76 -23.46 -12.58 -5.02
N GLU A 77 -24.62 -13.24 -5.07
CA GLU A 77 -25.81 -12.94 -4.26
C GLU A 77 -26.15 -14.04 -3.24
N MET A 78 -25.18 -14.88 -2.85
CA MET A 78 -25.43 -15.95 -1.88
C MET A 78 -25.76 -15.40 -0.49
N THR A 79 -26.85 -15.91 0.10
CA THR A 79 -27.22 -15.57 1.48
C THR A 79 -26.30 -16.25 2.49
N LEU A 80 -26.24 -15.73 3.72
CA LEU A 80 -25.44 -16.32 4.80
C LEU A 80 -25.81 -17.78 5.09
N ASP A 81 -27.08 -18.14 4.95
CA ASP A 81 -27.57 -19.50 5.18
C ASP A 81 -27.07 -20.46 4.09
N GLU A 82 -27.09 -20.04 2.82
CA GLU A 82 -26.56 -20.80 1.68
C GLU A 82 -25.05 -20.98 1.78
N ILE A 83 -24.31 -19.93 2.15
CA ILE A 83 -22.86 -20.00 2.40
C ILE A 83 -22.54 -21.03 3.49
N ASN A 84 -23.28 -20.99 4.61
CA ASN A 84 -23.05 -21.92 5.72
C ASN A 84 -23.39 -23.37 5.33
N ALA A 85 -24.43 -23.57 4.52
CA ALA A 85 -24.80 -24.89 4.01
C ALA A 85 -23.70 -25.47 3.11
N GLU A 86 -23.14 -24.67 2.21
CA GLU A 86 -22.06 -25.09 1.31
C GLU A 86 -20.75 -25.40 2.07
N ILE A 87 -20.34 -24.54 3.00
CA ILE A 87 -19.16 -24.77 3.86
C ILE A 87 -19.31 -26.08 4.63
N THR A 88 -20.51 -26.36 5.16
CA THR A 88 -20.80 -27.59 5.89
C THR A 88 -20.72 -28.81 4.98
N ALA A 89 -21.24 -28.73 3.76
CA ALA A 89 -21.17 -29.80 2.76
C ALA A 89 -19.73 -30.10 2.34
N ALA A 90 -18.94 -29.06 2.02
CA ALA A 90 -17.54 -29.19 1.62
C ALA A 90 -16.67 -29.80 2.74
N ARG A 91 -16.86 -29.37 4.00
CA ARG A 91 -16.14 -29.94 5.16
C ARG A 91 -16.49 -31.40 5.42
N LYS A 92 -17.73 -31.82 5.15
CA LYS A 92 -18.15 -33.23 5.24
C LYS A 92 -17.48 -34.08 4.17
N GLN A 93 -17.31 -33.56 2.96
CA GLN A 93 -16.62 -34.27 1.87
C GLN A 93 -15.11 -34.38 2.08
N ALA A 94 -14.48 -33.36 2.69
CA ALA A 94 -13.04 -33.39 3.01
C ALA A 94 -12.68 -34.24 4.25
N GLY A 95 -13.67 -34.65 5.04
CA GLY A 95 -13.53 -35.48 6.24
C GLY A 95 -13.96 -36.95 6.06
N SER A 96 -14.27 -37.38 4.83
CA SER A 96 -14.53 -38.77 4.44
C SER A 96 -13.40 -39.31 3.57
#